data_AF-A0A0D3AMX1-F1
#
_entry.id   AF-A0A0D3AMX1-F1
#
_cell.length_a   1.000
_cell.length_b   1.000
_cell.length_c   1.000
_cell.angle_alpha   90.00
_cell.angle_beta   90.00
_cell.angle_gamma   90.00
#
_symmetry.space_group_name_H-M   'P 1'
#
loop_
_entity.id
_entity.type
_entity.pdbx_description
1 polymer ?
#
loop_
_entity_poly.entity_id
_entity_poly.type
_entity_poly.pdbx_seq_one_letter_code
_entity_poly.pdbx_strand_id
1 'polypeptide(L)'
;MQLNHIFRARDLVKKNESKISKLSDGETPDDRFRDRGFTSPKVLILLPLRSVAFRVVNRLIQLTPEAHRGTVEHHGRFNDEFGCEEEPDEKDDDGKPSKPRDWEPLFGERNNDDTFVLGIKYTRKSIRLYNDFITSDMIIDSPLGLQLALGKEKDKKRLRKEDNKKVVLDYLSSIEVFGMDHADVMYMQNWKHVQTVLTKLNVQSSGHHNTDVNRVRLMYLDGHARFYRQSIILSSYLTPDINALFNEHCLNYKGKIKLECEHKGVLHEVLHNVCQFMKKIDADSMQQAEHARFEYFAKKIFPRIKDSVQGGQMIFMSSNAELTMLSKFLRSHKASFCIVNE
;
A
#
# COMPACT_ATOMS: atom_id res chain seq x y z
N MET A 1 -10.98 -8.18 12.10
CA MET A 1 -11.32 -6.86 12.69
C MET A 1 -11.98 -5.93 11.67
N GLN A 2 -11.39 -5.75 10.48
CA GLN A 2 -11.88 -4.82 9.44
C GLN A 2 -13.31 -5.14 8.92
N LEU A 3 -13.63 -6.40 8.63
CA LEU A 3 -14.96 -6.81 8.14
C LEU A 3 -16.09 -6.51 9.14
N ASN A 4 -15.85 -6.82 10.42
CA ASN A 4 -16.82 -6.55 11.49
C ASN A 4 -17.09 -5.05 11.64
N HIS A 5 -16.06 -4.21 11.47
CA HIS A 5 -16.21 -2.76 11.48
C HIS A 5 -17.16 -2.27 10.39
N ILE A 6 -17.00 -2.78 9.16
CA ILE A 6 -17.89 -2.47 8.03
C ILE A 6 -19.34 -2.88 8.34
N PHE A 7 -19.56 -4.11 8.79
CA PHE A 7 -20.92 -4.60 9.08
C PHE A 7 -21.59 -3.81 10.20
N ARG A 8 -20.86 -3.51 11.29
CA ARG A 8 -21.38 -2.69 12.40
C ARG A 8 -21.73 -1.28 11.96
N ALA A 9 -20.85 -0.62 11.20
CA ALA A 9 -21.11 0.72 10.69
C ALA A 9 -22.37 0.75 9.82
N ARG A 10 -22.53 -0.25 8.94
CA ARG A 10 -23.70 -0.38 8.06
C ARG A 10 -24.99 -0.66 8.82
N ASP A 11 -24.95 -1.49 9.85
CA ASP A 11 -26.12 -1.78 10.67
C ASP A 11 -26.53 -0.61 11.55
N LEU A 12 -25.58 0.20 12.02
CA LEU A 12 -25.87 1.49 12.66
C LEU A 12 -26.59 2.44 11.72
N VAL A 13 -26.08 2.61 10.49
CA VAL A 13 -26.70 3.50 9.49
C VAL A 13 -28.14 3.09 9.17
N LYS A 14 -28.41 1.79 9.00
CA LYS A 14 -29.77 1.29 8.76
C LYS A 14 -30.69 1.50 9.96
N LYS A 15 -30.20 1.25 11.19
CA LYS A 15 -30.98 1.46 12.41
C LYS A 15 -31.37 2.93 12.54
N ASN A 16 -30.44 3.83 12.28
CA ASN A 16 -30.69 5.26 12.33
C ASN A 16 -31.62 5.72 11.21
N GLU A 17 -31.47 5.22 9.98
CA GLU A 17 -32.42 5.47 8.89
C GLU A 17 -33.85 5.06 9.26
N SER A 18 -34.03 3.87 9.85
CA SER A 18 -35.35 3.39 10.27
C SER A 18 -35.99 4.19 11.42
N LYS A 19 -35.16 4.94 12.17
CA LYS A 19 -35.62 5.85 13.23
C LYS A 19 -35.95 7.22 12.64
N ILE A 20 -35.10 7.74 11.77
CA ILE A 20 -35.29 9.02 11.08
C ILE A 20 -36.56 8.97 10.22
N SER A 21 -36.83 7.85 9.52
CA SER A 21 -38.05 7.69 8.73
C SER A 21 -39.34 7.67 9.56
N LYS A 22 -39.24 7.63 10.90
CA LYS A 22 -40.37 7.67 11.83
C LYS A 22 -40.50 9.02 12.55
N LEU A 23 -39.54 9.93 12.36
CA LEU A 23 -39.62 11.30 12.88
C LEU A 23 -40.59 12.10 12.00
N SER A 24 -41.31 13.05 12.63
CA SER A 24 -42.19 13.98 11.92
C SER A 24 -41.38 14.97 11.08
N ASP A 25 -41.93 15.37 9.93
CA ASP A 25 -41.32 16.37 9.04
C ASP A 25 -41.07 17.69 9.80
N GLY A 26 -39.79 18.05 9.98
CA GLY A 26 -39.37 19.32 10.57
C GLY A 26 -38.46 19.23 11.80
N GLU A 27 -38.27 18.04 12.39
CA GLU A 27 -37.29 17.87 13.48
C GLU A 27 -35.86 17.75 12.92
N THR A 28 -34.94 18.60 13.38
CA THR A 28 -33.52 18.45 13.05
C THR A 28 -32.99 17.18 13.71
N PRO A 29 -32.33 16.28 12.96
CA PRO A 29 -31.75 15.08 13.54
C PRO A 29 -30.79 15.46 14.67
N ASP A 30 -31.04 14.93 15.87
CA ASP A 30 -30.12 14.99 17.01
C ASP A 30 -28.70 14.57 16.57
N ASP A 31 -27.66 15.12 17.20
CA ASP A 31 -26.26 14.79 16.93
C ASP A 31 -25.98 13.27 17.02
N ARG A 32 -26.82 12.53 17.75
CA ARG A 32 -26.83 11.06 17.82
C ARG A 32 -27.06 10.36 16.47
N PHE A 33 -27.60 11.04 15.46
CA PHE A 33 -27.83 10.52 14.11
C PHE A 33 -26.69 10.84 13.13
N ARG A 34 -25.60 11.47 13.59
CA ARG A 34 -24.37 11.67 12.81
C ARG A 34 -23.56 10.38 12.74
N ASP A 35 -23.91 9.51 11.81
CA ASP A 35 -23.33 8.18 11.67
C ASP A 35 -22.54 7.97 10.37
N ARG A 36 -22.56 8.96 9.46
CA ARG A 36 -21.92 8.88 8.14
C ARG A 36 -20.59 9.63 8.09
N GLY A 37 -19.74 9.23 7.13
CA GLY A 37 -18.62 10.04 6.65
C GLY A 37 -19.01 10.80 5.38
N PHE A 38 -18.09 11.57 4.81
CA PHE A 38 -18.28 12.20 3.49
C PHE A 38 -18.50 11.18 2.37
N THR A 39 -17.87 10.00 2.50
CA THR A 39 -17.92 8.90 1.53
C THR A 39 -18.15 7.55 2.23
N SER A 40 -18.55 6.55 1.43
CA SER A 40 -18.87 5.20 1.93
C SER A 40 -17.64 4.40 2.39
N PRO A 41 -16.45 4.48 1.73
CA PRO A 41 -15.32 3.66 2.11
C PRO A 41 -14.86 3.94 3.53
N LYS A 42 -14.77 2.87 4.32
CA LYS A 42 -14.29 2.92 5.70
C LYS A 42 -12.93 2.25 5.87
N VAL A 43 -12.58 1.33 4.97
CA VAL A 43 -11.35 0.56 5.05
C VAL A 43 -10.53 0.73 3.78
N LEU A 44 -9.26 1.06 3.93
CA LEU A 44 -8.26 1.03 2.86
C LEU A 44 -7.19 0.00 3.23
N ILE A 45 -6.87 -0.91 2.32
CA ILE A 45 -5.76 -1.85 2.45
C ILE A 45 -4.82 -1.61 1.26
N LEU A 46 -3.58 -1.23 1.56
CA LEU A 46 -2.51 -1.16 0.56
C LEU A 46 -1.76 -2.49 0.52
N LEU A 47 -1.57 -2.99 -0.70
CA LEU A 47 -0.85 -4.23 -0.98
C LEU A 47 0.15 -3.98 -2.13
N PRO A 48 1.32 -4.63 -2.13
CA PRO A 48 2.38 -4.34 -3.10
C PRO A 48 2.13 -4.92 -4.49
N LEU A 49 1.49 -6.10 -4.57
CA LEU A 49 1.38 -6.91 -5.79
C LEU A 49 -0.02 -7.50 -5.95
N ARG A 50 -0.43 -7.77 -7.19
CA ARG A 50 -1.73 -8.41 -7.51
C ARG A 50 -1.85 -9.81 -6.91
N SER A 51 -0.79 -10.61 -6.91
CA SER A 51 -0.77 -11.94 -6.28
C SER A 51 -1.11 -11.89 -4.78
N VAL A 52 -0.53 -10.94 -4.05
CA VAL A 52 -0.86 -10.69 -2.64
C VAL A 52 -2.30 -10.22 -2.50
N ALA A 53 -2.77 -9.32 -3.37
CA ALA A 53 -4.16 -8.87 -3.38
C ALA A 53 -5.15 -10.01 -3.64
N PHE A 54 -4.83 -10.93 -4.55
CA PHE A 54 -5.64 -12.13 -4.83
C PHE A 54 -5.83 -12.97 -3.57
N ARG A 55 -4.74 -13.29 -2.88
CA ARG A 55 -4.76 -14.08 -1.63
C ARG A 55 -5.55 -13.36 -0.53
N VAL A 56 -5.34 -12.06 -0.35
CA VAL A 56 -6.04 -11.26 0.65
C VAL A 56 -7.54 -11.22 0.37
N VAL A 57 -7.95 -10.95 -0.87
CA VAL A 57 -9.38 -10.90 -1.25
C VAL A 57 -10.05 -12.26 -1.07
N ASN A 58 -9.43 -13.33 -1.55
CA ASN A 58 -9.96 -14.69 -1.36
C ASN A 58 -10.06 -15.04 0.12
N ARG A 59 -9.08 -14.65 0.93
CA ARG A 59 -9.14 -14.82 2.39
C ARG A 59 -10.27 -13.99 3.02
N LEU A 60 -10.49 -12.75 2.58
CA LEU A 60 -11.60 -11.93 3.05
C LEU A 60 -12.96 -12.53 2.71
N ILE A 61 -13.11 -13.10 1.52
CA ILE A 61 -14.32 -13.84 1.10
C ILE A 61 -14.52 -15.06 2.03
N GLN A 62 -13.46 -15.84 2.27
CA GLN A 62 -13.47 -16.99 3.19
C GLN A 62 -13.68 -16.65 4.67
N LEU A 63 -13.43 -15.40 5.09
CA LEU A 63 -13.68 -14.93 6.46
C LEU A 63 -15.03 -14.21 6.59
N THR A 64 -15.67 -13.88 5.47
CA THR A 64 -17.00 -13.26 5.47
C THR A 64 -18.03 -14.27 5.98
N PRO A 65 -18.85 -13.93 7.01
CA PRO A 65 -19.85 -14.85 7.54
C PRO A 65 -20.79 -15.38 6.45
N GLU A 66 -21.23 -16.63 6.57
CA GLU A 66 -22.09 -17.30 5.59
C GLU A 66 -23.36 -16.50 5.26
N ALA A 67 -23.91 -15.80 6.25
CA ALA A 67 -25.06 -14.89 6.08
C ALA A 67 -24.86 -13.81 5.00
N HIS A 68 -23.60 -13.43 4.73
CA HIS A 68 -23.23 -12.42 3.75
C HIS A 68 -22.46 -13.00 2.54
N ARG A 69 -22.13 -14.30 2.55
CA ARG A 69 -21.34 -15.01 1.53
C ARG A 69 -22.20 -15.73 0.49
N GLY A 70 -23.37 -15.19 0.14
CA GLY A 70 -24.31 -15.88 -0.77
C GLY A 70 -23.84 -15.90 -2.22
N THR A 71 -23.35 -14.79 -2.77
CA THR A 71 -22.83 -14.73 -4.15
C THR A 71 -21.73 -13.68 -4.26
N VAL A 72 -20.64 -13.99 -4.97
CA VAL A 72 -19.59 -13.01 -5.27
C VAL A 72 -19.76 -12.55 -6.72
N GLU A 73 -20.21 -11.30 -6.89
CA GLU A 73 -20.38 -10.69 -8.20
C GLU A 73 -19.00 -10.31 -8.79
N HIS A 74 -18.81 -10.56 -10.08
CA HIS A 74 -17.55 -10.35 -10.81
C HIS A 74 -16.35 -11.19 -10.34
N HIS A 75 -16.59 -12.31 -9.64
CA HIS A 75 -15.52 -13.23 -9.22
C HIS A 75 -14.75 -13.85 -10.40
N GLY A 76 -15.43 -14.18 -11.52
CA GLY A 76 -14.76 -14.74 -12.72
C GLY A 76 -13.70 -13.78 -13.26
N ARG A 77 -14.10 -12.53 -13.55
CA ARG A 77 -13.17 -11.47 -13.96
C ARG A 77 -12.01 -11.28 -12.95
N PHE A 78 -12.31 -11.34 -11.66
CA PHE A 78 -11.29 -11.21 -10.62
C PHE A 78 -10.25 -12.34 -10.70
N ASN A 79 -10.70 -13.58 -10.84
CA ASN A 79 -9.80 -14.72 -11.03
C ASN A 79 -8.99 -14.60 -12.32
N ASP A 80 -9.58 -14.12 -13.41
CA ASP A 80 -8.86 -13.96 -14.68
C ASP A 80 -7.78 -12.85 -14.61
N GLU A 81 -8.04 -11.76 -13.88
CA GLU A 81 -7.16 -10.59 -13.81
C GLU A 81 -6.09 -10.68 -12.69
N PHE A 82 -6.43 -11.30 -11.55
CA PHE A 82 -5.59 -11.40 -10.36
C PHE A 82 -5.12 -12.82 -10.06
N GLY A 83 -5.84 -13.83 -10.53
CA GLY A 83 -5.43 -15.22 -10.39
C GLY A 83 -4.29 -15.58 -11.32
N CYS A 84 -3.80 -16.79 -11.14
CA CYS A 84 -2.86 -17.46 -12.01
C CYS A 84 -3.47 -18.82 -12.34
N GLU A 85 -3.36 -19.28 -13.58
CA GLU A 85 -3.53 -20.70 -13.86
C GLU A 85 -2.34 -21.42 -13.21
N GLU A 86 -2.63 -22.43 -12.36
CA GLU A 86 -1.63 -23.30 -11.74
C GLU A 86 -0.92 -24.08 -12.86
N GLU A 87 0.12 -23.50 -13.47
CA GLU A 87 1.03 -24.29 -14.27
C GLU A 87 2.00 -25.01 -13.33
N PRO A 88 2.13 -26.35 -13.44
CA PRO A 88 2.97 -27.11 -12.54
C PRO A 88 4.40 -26.62 -12.63
N ASP A 89 5.01 -26.41 -11.46
CA ASP A 89 6.38 -25.97 -11.28
C ASP A 89 7.33 -26.57 -12.33
N GLU A 90 8.04 -25.72 -13.06
CA GLU A 90 9.27 -26.12 -13.76
C GLU A 90 10.28 -26.56 -12.69
N LYS A 91 10.22 -27.84 -12.33
CA LYS A 91 11.23 -28.47 -11.50
C LYS A 91 12.52 -28.50 -12.32
N ASP A 92 13.55 -27.83 -11.83
CA ASP A 92 14.90 -28.08 -12.30
C ASP A 92 15.22 -29.60 -12.16
N ASP A 93 16.02 -30.14 -13.09
CA ASP A 93 16.37 -31.56 -13.26
C ASP A 93 16.97 -32.21 -11.97
N ASP A 94 17.32 -31.40 -10.97
CA ASP A 94 17.88 -31.80 -9.67
C ASP A 94 16.88 -31.82 -8.49
N GLY A 95 15.58 -31.57 -8.71
CA GLY A 95 14.54 -31.71 -7.69
C GLY A 95 14.63 -30.74 -6.50
N LYS A 96 15.46 -29.69 -6.58
CA LYS A 96 15.49 -28.59 -5.62
C LYS A 96 14.60 -27.45 -6.13
N PRO A 97 13.81 -26.80 -5.26
CA PRO A 97 13.13 -25.57 -5.64
C PRO A 97 14.19 -24.53 -6.03
N SER A 98 14.11 -24.03 -7.25
CA SER A 98 15.02 -23.02 -7.79
C SER A 98 14.97 -21.70 -7.00
N LYS A 99 13.91 -21.51 -6.21
CA LYS A 99 13.57 -20.25 -5.55
C LYS A 99 13.45 -20.39 -4.03
N PRO A 100 13.74 -19.32 -3.25
CA PRO A 100 13.59 -19.33 -1.79
C PRO A 100 12.15 -19.62 -1.35
N ARG A 101 11.99 -20.17 -0.13
CA ARG A 101 10.66 -20.46 0.45
C ARG A 101 9.72 -19.26 0.53
N ASP A 102 10.29 -18.06 0.64
CA ASP A 102 9.53 -16.81 0.75
C ASP A 102 9.12 -16.24 -0.62
N TRP A 103 9.65 -16.80 -1.72
CA TRP A 103 9.40 -16.32 -3.07
C TRP A 103 7.96 -16.59 -3.53
N GLU A 104 7.50 -17.84 -3.40
CA GLU A 104 6.13 -18.24 -3.76
C GLU A 104 5.04 -17.42 -3.04
N PRO A 105 5.09 -17.17 -1.71
CA PRO A 105 4.07 -16.39 -1.05
C PRO A 105 4.10 -14.90 -1.43
N LEU A 106 5.26 -14.34 -1.79
CA LEU A 106 5.40 -12.92 -2.15
C LEU A 106 5.00 -12.63 -3.60
N PHE A 107 5.56 -13.39 -4.53
CA PHE A 107 5.38 -13.15 -5.96
C PHE A 107 4.19 -13.95 -6.52
N GLY A 108 3.84 -15.08 -5.90
CA GLY A 108 2.88 -16.00 -6.48
C GLY A 108 3.37 -16.55 -7.83
N GLU A 109 2.58 -17.43 -8.43
CA GLU A 109 3.08 -18.23 -9.55
C GLU A 109 3.37 -17.43 -10.83
N ARG A 110 2.83 -16.21 -11.05
CA ARG A 110 3.22 -15.31 -12.19
C ARG A 110 2.62 -13.89 -12.21
N ASN A 111 1.67 -13.48 -11.36
CA ASN A 111 1.02 -12.15 -11.44
C ASN A 111 1.64 -11.08 -10.52
N ASN A 112 2.78 -10.53 -10.95
CA ASN A 112 3.58 -9.54 -10.23
C ASN A 112 3.28 -8.07 -10.59
N ASP A 113 2.13 -7.80 -11.21
CA ASP A 113 1.78 -6.41 -11.54
C ASP A 113 1.55 -5.60 -10.24
N ASP A 114 2.21 -4.45 -10.15
CA ASP A 114 2.15 -3.52 -9.02
C ASP A 114 1.10 -2.42 -9.24
N THR A 115 0.31 -2.51 -10.30
CA THR A 115 -0.72 -1.53 -10.66
C THR A 115 -2.11 -2.17 -10.61
N PHE A 116 -2.87 -1.91 -9.55
CA PHE A 116 -4.27 -2.35 -9.48
C PHE A 116 -5.07 -1.48 -8.52
N VAL A 117 -6.37 -1.37 -8.76
CA VAL A 117 -7.31 -0.71 -7.84
C VAL A 117 -8.60 -1.53 -7.80
N LEU A 118 -9.05 -1.90 -6.60
CA LEU A 118 -10.24 -2.73 -6.40
C LEU A 118 -11.15 -2.15 -5.33
N GLY A 119 -12.38 -1.78 -5.72
CA GLY A 119 -13.44 -1.42 -4.79
C GLY A 119 -14.31 -2.62 -4.44
N ILE A 120 -14.51 -2.88 -3.14
CA ILE A 120 -15.36 -3.96 -2.65
C ILE A 120 -16.55 -3.39 -1.91
N LYS A 121 -17.75 -3.88 -2.25
CA LYS A 121 -18.99 -3.53 -1.58
C LYS A 121 -19.68 -4.77 -1.02
N TYR A 122 -20.07 -4.70 0.25
CA TYR A 122 -20.77 -5.77 0.94
C TYR A 122 -22.28 -5.49 0.95
N THR A 123 -23.06 -6.35 0.31
CA THR A 123 -24.52 -6.30 0.38
C THR A 123 -25.04 -7.21 1.50
N ARG A 124 -26.36 -7.44 1.59
CA ARG A 124 -26.91 -8.34 2.62
C ARG A 124 -26.55 -9.80 2.35
N LYS A 125 -26.44 -10.20 1.08
CA LYS A 125 -26.23 -11.60 0.65
C LYS A 125 -25.15 -11.76 -0.43
N SER A 126 -24.59 -10.66 -0.94
CA SER A 126 -23.56 -10.71 -1.98
C SER A 126 -22.38 -9.81 -1.66
N ILE A 127 -21.24 -10.15 -2.23
CA ILE A 127 -20.03 -9.33 -2.26
C ILE A 127 -19.86 -8.87 -3.70
N ARG A 128 -19.76 -7.56 -3.92
CA ARG A 128 -19.50 -6.99 -5.25
C ARG A 128 -18.05 -6.55 -5.34
N LEU A 129 -17.31 -7.18 -6.24
CA LEU A 129 -15.97 -6.75 -6.62
C LEU A 129 -16.08 -5.68 -7.73
N TYR A 130 -15.06 -4.84 -7.90
CA TYR A 130 -15.00 -3.76 -8.88
C TYR A 130 -16.10 -2.69 -8.76
N ASN A 131 -16.58 -2.45 -7.54
CA ASN A 131 -17.54 -1.38 -7.31
C ASN A 131 -16.86 0.00 -7.36
N ASP A 132 -17.62 1.05 -7.73
CA ASP A 132 -17.13 2.43 -7.68
C ASP A 132 -16.65 2.82 -6.28
N PHE A 133 -15.55 3.59 -6.22
CA PHE A 133 -14.85 3.90 -4.98
C PHE A 133 -15.66 4.77 -4.03
N ILE A 134 -16.57 5.62 -4.50
CA ILE A 134 -17.37 6.46 -3.60
C ILE A 134 -18.44 5.63 -2.86
N THR A 135 -18.88 4.55 -3.48
CA THR A 135 -19.98 3.69 -2.99
C THR A 135 -19.53 2.32 -2.49
N SER A 136 -18.22 2.05 -2.52
CA SER A 136 -17.61 0.85 -1.94
C SER A 136 -17.47 0.99 -0.43
N ASP A 137 -17.43 -0.14 0.28
CA ASP A 137 -17.21 -0.15 1.74
C ASP A 137 -15.71 -0.29 2.06
N MET A 138 -14.98 -0.98 1.19
CA MET A 138 -13.55 -1.26 1.30
C MET A 138 -12.86 -0.97 -0.04
N ILE A 139 -11.65 -0.45 0.03
CA ILE A 139 -10.76 -0.25 -1.12
C ILE A 139 -9.49 -1.07 -0.87
N ILE A 140 -9.11 -1.87 -1.86
CA ILE A 140 -7.84 -2.59 -1.91
C ILE A 140 -7.08 -2.04 -3.11
N ASP A 141 -5.91 -1.49 -2.89
CA ASP A 141 -5.20 -0.72 -3.90
C ASP A 141 -3.69 -0.93 -3.77
N SER A 142 -2.97 -0.71 -4.86
CA SER A 142 -1.53 -0.56 -4.81
C SER A 142 -1.12 0.91 -4.62
N PRO A 143 0.05 1.19 -4.03
CA PRO A 143 0.52 2.58 -3.90
C PRO A 143 0.59 3.32 -5.24
N LEU A 144 0.99 2.62 -6.31
CA LEU A 144 1.05 3.15 -7.67
C LEU A 144 -0.34 3.34 -8.28
N GLY A 145 -1.25 2.38 -8.10
CA GLY A 145 -2.64 2.46 -8.57
C GLY A 145 -3.36 3.70 -8.06
N LEU A 146 -3.27 3.96 -6.76
CA LEU A 146 -3.86 5.14 -6.14
C LEU A 146 -3.19 6.45 -6.61
N GLN A 147 -1.88 6.43 -6.85
CA GLN A 147 -1.15 7.59 -7.36
C GLN A 147 -1.55 7.91 -8.81
N LEU A 148 -1.76 6.91 -9.65
CA LEU A 148 -2.28 7.09 -11.00
C LEU A 148 -3.72 7.62 -10.98
N ALA A 149 -4.55 7.14 -10.05
CA ALA A 149 -5.90 7.68 -9.83
C ALA A 149 -5.86 9.17 -9.41
N LEU A 150 -4.92 9.53 -8.53
CA LEU A 150 -4.64 10.93 -8.17
C LEU A 150 -4.21 11.78 -9.38
N GLY A 151 -3.36 11.23 -10.26
CA GLY A 151 -2.90 11.89 -11.49
C GLY A 151 -4.05 12.19 -12.45
N LYS A 152 -4.88 11.18 -12.74
CA LYS A 152 -6.05 11.32 -13.61
C LYS A 152 -7.01 12.40 -13.12
N GLU A 153 -7.20 12.51 -11.80
CA GLU A 153 -8.08 13.53 -11.23
C GLU A 153 -7.48 14.95 -11.32
N LYS A 154 -6.15 15.08 -11.26
CA LYS A 154 -5.48 16.35 -11.54
C LYS A 154 -5.69 16.80 -12.98
N ASP A 155 -5.57 15.88 -13.93
CA ASP A 155 -5.71 16.21 -15.35
C ASP A 155 -7.15 16.60 -15.69
N LYS A 156 -8.15 15.90 -15.13
CA LYS A 156 -9.56 16.31 -15.24
C LYS A 156 -9.83 17.70 -14.68
N LYS A 157 -9.23 18.07 -13.53
CA LYS A 157 -9.38 19.41 -12.96
C LYS A 157 -8.70 20.50 -13.78
N ARG A 158 -7.50 20.22 -14.33
CA ARG A 158 -6.83 21.11 -15.29
C ARG A 158 -7.69 21.38 -16.52
N LEU A 159 -8.31 20.33 -17.07
CA LEU A 159 -9.25 20.46 -18.19
C LEU A 159 -10.50 21.31 -17.83
N ARG A 160 -10.89 21.35 -16.56
CA ARG A 160 -12.03 22.13 -16.04
C ARG A 160 -11.67 23.56 -15.61
N LYS A 161 -10.41 24.00 -15.73
CA LYS A 161 -9.92 25.34 -15.33
C LYS A 161 -10.23 25.69 -13.85
N GLU A 162 -10.22 24.70 -12.97
CA GLU A 162 -10.37 24.92 -11.52
C GLU A 162 -8.97 25.08 -10.88
N ASP A 163 -8.35 26.24 -11.06
CA ASP A 163 -6.90 26.40 -10.84
C ASP A 163 -6.45 26.53 -9.37
N ASN A 164 -7.37 26.60 -8.39
CA ASN A 164 -7.00 26.94 -7.00
C ASN A 164 -7.41 25.93 -5.91
N LYS A 165 -7.95 24.75 -6.25
CA LYS A 165 -8.37 23.75 -5.24
C LYS A 165 -7.43 22.54 -5.22
N LYS A 166 -6.90 22.22 -4.02
CA LYS A 166 -6.08 21.02 -3.79
C LYS A 166 -6.80 19.80 -4.38
N VAL A 167 -6.09 18.98 -5.16
CA VAL A 167 -6.67 17.72 -5.66
C VAL A 167 -6.74 16.75 -4.48
N VAL A 168 -7.97 16.46 -4.09
CA VAL A 168 -8.35 15.55 -3.01
C VAL A 168 -9.10 14.40 -3.67
N LEU A 169 -8.73 13.17 -3.35
CA LEU A 169 -9.58 12.02 -3.65
C LEU A 169 -10.64 12.00 -2.58
N ASP A 170 -11.85 12.40 -2.95
CA ASP A 170 -12.92 12.54 -1.96
C ASP A 170 -13.24 11.19 -1.29
N TYR A 171 -13.02 10.06 -1.97
CA TYR A 171 -13.21 8.71 -1.41
C TYR A 171 -12.23 8.31 -0.31
N LEU A 172 -11.09 9.01 -0.14
CA LEU A 172 -10.12 8.75 0.95
C LEU A 172 -10.38 9.57 2.23
N SER A 173 -11.37 10.48 2.19
CA SER A 173 -11.69 11.37 3.32
C SER A 173 -12.20 10.62 4.55
N SER A 174 -12.99 9.56 4.32
CA SER A 174 -13.79 8.89 5.35
C SER A 174 -13.22 7.58 5.87
N ILE A 175 -11.96 7.28 5.54
CA ILE A 175 -11.27 6.05 5.97
C ILE A 175 -11.11 6.04 7.50
N GLU A 176 -11.60 4.98 8.13
CA GLU A 176 -11.51 4.73 9.57
C GLU A 176 -10.46 3.65 9.89
N VAL A 177 -10.18 2.74 8.97
CA VAL A 177 -9.15 1.71 9.12
C VAL A 177 -8.22 1.72 7.91
N PHE A 178 -6.93 1.84 8.15
CA PHE A 178 -5.88 1.75 7.15
C PHE A 178 -4.99 0.55 7.44
N GLY A 179 -4.86 -0.36 6.48
CA GLY A 179 -3.94 -1.48 6.53
C GLY A 179 -2.87 -1.31 5.45
N MET A 180 -1.62 -1.60 5.80
CA MET A 180 -0.51 -1.71 4.86
C MET A 180 0.17 -3.05 5.15
N ASP A 181 0.10 -3.96 4.19
CA ASP A 181 0.72 -5.28 4.30
C ASP A 181 1.99 -5.33 3.44
N HIS A 182 3.04 -6.02 3.89
CA HIS A 182 4.34 -6.06 3.21
C HIS A 182 4.93 -4.66 2.90
N ALA A 183 5.05 -3.82 3.93
CA ALA A 183 5.63 -2.48 3.80
C ALA A 183 7.09 -2.48 3.31
N ASP A 184 7.83 -3.54 3.63
CA ASP A 184 9.16 -3.86 3.12
C ASP A 184 9.19 -3.97 1.59
N VAL A 185 8.23 -4.69 1.00
CA VAL A 185 8.15 -4.85 -0.46
C VAL A 185 7.76 -3.52 -1.12
N MET A 186 6.81 -2.78 -0.56
CA MET A 186 6.46 -1.44 -1.08
C MET A 186 7.62 -0.45 -0.98
N TYR A 187 8.46 -0.59 0.05
CA TYR A 187 9.68 0.20 0.20
C TYR A 187 10.65 -0.08 -0.94
N MET A 188 10.84 -1.36 -1.30
CA MET A 188 11.67 -1.76 -2.43
C MET A 188 11.13 -1.27 -3.77
N GLN A 189 9.80 -1.17 -3.96
CA GLN A 189 9.21 -0.64 -5.19
C GLN A 189 9.42 0.88 -5.31
N ASN A 190 8.66 1.67 -4.55
CA ASN A 190 8.78 3.12 -4.53
C ASN A 190 8.06 3.73 -3.32
N TRP A 191 8.83 4.02 -2.27
CA TRP A 191 8.29 4.58 -1.03
C TRP A 191 7.60 5.94 -1.18
N LYS A 192 7.95 6.74 -2.20
CA LYS A 192 7.33 8.05 -2.43
C LYS A 192 5.83 7.93 -2.77
N HIS A 193 5.43 6.83 -3.39
CA HIS A 193 4.02 6.57 -3.71
C HIS A 193 3.22 6.40 -2.40
N VAL A 194 3.75 5.61 -1.47
CA VAL A 194 3.16 5.38 -0.14
C VAL A 194 3.03 6.70 0.65
N GLN A 195 4.10 7.50 0.70
CA GLN A 195 4.08 8.81 1.37
C GLN A 195 3.03 9.76 0.77
N THR A 196 2.90 9.76 -0.56
CA THR A 196 1.90 10.57 -1.27
C THR A 196 0.48 10.16 -0.89
N VAL A 197 0.20 8.85 -0.84
CA VAL A 197 -1.10 8.30 -0.44
C VAL A 197 -1.47 8.73 0.98
N LEU A 198 -0.55 8.54 1.93
CA LEU A 198 -0.79 8.87 3.34
C LEU A 198 -0.99 10.37 3.59
N THR A 199 -0.31 11.22 2.83
CA THR A 199 -0.51 12.68 2.88
C THR A 199 -1.91 13.10 2.41
N LYS A 200 -2.56 12.29 1.56
CA LYS A 200 -3.90 12.54 1.03
C LYS A 200 -5.01 11.88 1.83
N LEU A 201 -4.67 11.00 2.76
CA LEU A 201 -5.64 10.24 3.54
C LEU A 201 -6.29 11.12 4.63
N ASN A 202 -7.60 11.00 4.82
CA ASN A 202 -8.42 11.83 5.72
C ASN A 202 -8.32 13.35 5.45
N VAL A 203 -7.93 13.76 4.24
CA VAL A 203 -8.07 15.16 3.83
C VAL A 203 -9.54 15.43 3.56
N GLN A 204 -10.04 16.55 4.07
CA GLN A 204 -11.44 16.94 3.93
C GLN A 204 -11.83 17.03 2.45
N SER A 205 -12.94 16.37 2.10
CA SER A 205 -13.45 16.38 0.74
C SER A 205 -13.88 17.79 0.37
N SER A 206 -13.67 18.13 -0.89
CA SER A 206 -13.98 19.47 -1.40
C SER A 206 -15.23 19.50 -2.27
N GLY A 207 -15.71 18.32 -2.66
CA GLY A 207 -16.95 18.10 -3.38
C GLY A 207 -18.13 17.88 -2.45
N HIS A 208 -19.26 18.53 -2.77
CA HIS A 208 -20.56 18.19 -2.21
C HIS A 208 -21.03 16.90 -2.88
N HIS A 209 -20.56 15.76 -2.38
CA HIS A 209 -21.25 14.50 -2.69
C HIS A 209 -22.65 14.56 -2.10
N ASN A 210 -23.57 13.73 -2.61
CA ASN A 210 -24.99 13.68 -2.24
C ASN A 210 -25.22 13.16 -0.79
N THR A 211 -24.37 13.58 0.13
CA THR A 211 -24.26 13.20 1.53
C THR A 211 -24.88 14.31 2.35
N ASP A 212 -25.92 13.98 3.10
CA ASP A 212 -26.56 14.88 4.06
C ASP A 212 -25.54 15.33 5.12
N VAL A 213 -25.17 16.62 5.09
CA VAL A 213 -24.16 17.22 5.97
C VAL A 213 -24.58 17.09 7.44
N ASN A 214 -25.88 17.08 7.73
CA ASN A 214 -26.40 16.93 9.08
C ASN A 214 -26.15 15.53 9.66
N ARG A 215 -25.83 14.55 8.82
CA ARG A 215 -25.49 13.18 9.23
C ARG A 215 -23.99 12.89 9.25
N VAL A 216 -23.15 13.85 8.87
CA VAL A 216 -21.69 13.69 8.88
C VAL A 216 -21.18 13.86 10.32
N ARG A 217 -20.35 12.91 10.77
CA ARG A 217 -19.70 12.99 12.10
C ARG A 217 -18.84 14.25 12.20
N LEU A 218 -18.94 14.94 13.35
CA LEU A 218 -18.17 16.15 13.65
C LEU A 218 -16.65 15.96 13.46
N MET A 219 -16.11 14.79 13.85
CA MET A 219 -14.69 14.47 13.65
C MET A 219 -14.20 14.59 12.19
N TYR A 220 -15.09 14.42 11.21
CA TYR A 220 -14.76 14.61 9.80
C TYR A 220 -14.84 16.09 9.39
N LEU A 221 -15.83 16.82 9.92
CA LEU A 221 -16.00 18.26 9.69
C LEU A 221 -14.86 19.08 10.31
N ASP A 222 -14.40 18.70 11.49
CA ASP A 222 -13.32 19.35 12.24
C ASP A 222 -11.91 18.91 11.78
N GLY A 223 -11.81 18.02 10.80
CA GLY A 223 -10.54 17.51 10.29
C GLY A 223 -9.76 16.61 11.27
N HIS A 224 -10.44 16.11 12.32
CA HIS A 224 -9.87 15.26 13.36
C HIS A 224 -9.84 13.76 13.01
N ALA A 225 -10.41 13.36 11.87
CA ALA A 225 -10.47 11.96 11.42
C ALA A 225 -9.10 11.24 11.46
N ARG A 226 -7.99 11.95 11.17
CA ARG A 226 -6.62 11.41 11.23
C ARG A 226 -6.21 10.86 12.60
N PHE A 227 -6.82 11.34 13.69
CA PHE A 227 -6.54 10.90 15.06
C PHE A 227 -7.37 9.69 15.47
N TYR A 228 -8.50 9.45 14.81
CA TYR A 228 -9.43 8.36 15.12
C TYR A 228 -9.27 7.15 14.18
N ARG A 229 -8.55 7.32 13.07
CA ARG A 229 -8.25 6.23 12.14
C ARG A 229 -7.28 5.23 12.77
N GLN A 230 -7.65 3.96 12.77
CA GLN A 230 -6.74 2.87 13.11
C GLN A 230 -5.81 2.54 11.93
N SER A 231 -4.51 2.73 12.12
CA SER A 231 -3.48 2.32 11.15
C SER A 231 -2.78 1.03 11.59
N ILE A 232 -2.67 0.05 10.70
CA ILE A 232 -1.96 -1.21 10.89
C ILE A 232 -0.90 -1.31 9.79
N ILE A 233 0.36 -1.45 10.18
CA ILE A 233 1.50 -1.57 9.26
C ILE A 233 2.20 -2.89 9.56
N LEU A 234 2.30 -3.76 8.57
CA LEU A 234 2.99 -5.04 8.64
C LEU A 234 4.21 -4.98 7.72
N SER A 235 5.35 -5.45 8.21
CA SER A 235 6.63 -5.47 7.50
C SER A 235 7.49 -6.60 8.04
N SER A 236 8.26 -7.26 7.17
CA SER A 236 9.20 -8.31 7.61
C SER A 236 10.39 -7.74 8.39
N TYR A 237 10.83 -6.53 8.03
CA TYR A 237 11.89 -5.80 8.72
C TYR A 237 11.52 -4.32 8.86
N LEU A 238 12.15 -3.64 9.81
CA LEU A 238 11.94 -2.22 10.04
C LEU A 238 12.99 -1.39 9.31
N THR A 239 12.55 -0.36 8.58
CA THR A 239 13.43 0.69 8.06
C THR A 239 13.19 2.02 8.77
N PRO A 240 14.17 2.94 8.79
CA PRO A 240 13.99 4.29 9.29
C PRO A 240 12.80 5.01 8.64
N ASP A 241 12.57 4.77 7.34
CA ASP A 241 11.47 5.36 6.58
C ASP A 241 10.09 4.84 7.02
N ILE A 242 9.95 3.53 7.28
CA ILE A 242 8.73 2.95 7.85
C ILE A 242 8.48 3.53 9.25
N ASN A 243 9.52 3.67 10.05
CA ASN A 243 9.41 4.24 11.39
C ASN A 243 9.03 5.73 11.36
N ALA A 244 9.62 6.52 10.46
CA ALA A 244 9.26 7.92 10.25
C ALA A 244 7.80 8.05 9.84
N LEU A 245 7.35 7.25 8.87
CA LEU A 245 5.96 7.23 8.41
C LEU A 245 4.98 6.87 9.53
N PHE A 246 5.32 5.90 10.37
CA PHE A 246 4.53 5.54 11.55
C PHE A 246 4.43 6.70 12.55
N ASN A 247 5.53 7.43 12.74
CA ASN A 247 5.58 8.56 13.66
C ASN A 247 4.79 9.77 13.16
N GLU A 248 4.92 10.10 11.89
CA GLU A 248 4.32 11.29 11.27
C GLU A 248 2.83 11.11 10.97
N HIS A 249 2.43 9.96 10.40
CA HIS A 249 1.07 9.79 9.87
C HIS A 249 0.12 8.99 10.77
N CYS A 250 0.63 8.22 11.74
CA CYS A 250 -0.22 7.38 12.61
C CYS A 250 -0.41 8.05 13.98
N LEU A 251 -1.13 9.18 14.04
CA LEU A 251 -1.23 10.03 15.24
C LEU A 251 -2.12 9.49 16.36
N ASN A 252 -3.02 8.53 16.07
CA ASN A 252 -3.89 7.75 16.98
C ASN A 252 -4.14 8.34 18.39
N TYR A 253 -5.38 8.73 18.69
CA TYR A 253 -5.78 9.29 19.99
C TYR A 253 -5.41 8.40 21.20
N LYS A 254 -5.51 7.07 21.06
CA LYS A 254 -5.17 6.11 22.13
C LYS A 254 -3.69 5.70 22.17
N GLY A 255 -2.84 6.29 21.34
CA GLY A 255 -1.41 5.98 21.26
C GLY A 255 -1.06 4.93 20.22
N LYS A 256 0.14 4.37 20.36
CA LYS A 256 0.80 3.53 19.35
C LYS A 256 1.43 2.30 20.00
N ILE A 257 1.42 1.17 19.31
CA ILE A 257 2.08 -0.07 19.72
C ILE A 257 2.99 -0.49 18.56
N LYS A 258 4.24 -0.81 18.87
CA LYS A 258 5.22 -1.34 17.92
C LYS A 258 5.72 -2.68 18.46
N LEU A 259 5.66 -3.71 17.61
CA LEU A 259 6.22 -5.03 17.88
C LEU A 259 7.38 -5.24 16.91
N GLU A 260 8.54 -5.61 17.42
CA GLU A 260 9.75 -5.83 16.63
C GLU A 260 10.22 -7.26 16.87
N CYS A 261 10.48 -7.99 15.79
CA CYS A 261 11.00 -9.34 15.88
C CYS A 261 12.53 -9.29 15.91
N GLU A 262 13.13 -9.91 16.92
CA GLU A 262 14.58 -10.13 16.93
C GLU A 262 14.90 -11.33 16.04
N HIS A 263 15.69 -11.07 14.98
CA HIS A 263 16.16 -12.13 14.09
C HIS A 263 17.52 -12.63 14.54
N LYS A 264 17.69 -13.95 14.66
CA LYS A 264 19.00 -14.56 14.85
C LYS A 264 19.82 -14.35 13.56
N GLY A 265 21.02 -13.79 13.67
CA GLY A 265 21.85 -13.50 12.50
C GLY A 265 22.24 -14.77 11.76
N VAL A 266 22.02 -14.81 10.44
CA VAL A 266 22.31 -15.95 9.56
C VAL A 266 23.76 -16.02 9.07
N LEU A 267 24.62 -15.10 9.53
CA LEU A 267 26.04 -15.04 9.13
C LEU A 267 26.80 -16.35 9.34
N HIS A 268 26.43 -17.12 10.35
CA HIS A 268 27.02 -18.42 10.67
C HIS A 268 26.57 -19.54 9.71
N GLU A 269 25.48 -19.34 8.96
CA GLU A 269 24.96 -20.28 7.96
C GLU A 269 25.62 -20.11 6.59
N VAL A 270 26.41 -19.03 6.40
CA VAL A 270 27.15 -18.79 5.17
C VAL A 270 28.29 -19.81 5.07
N LEU A 271 28.08 -20.84 4.24
CA LEU A 271 28.98 -21.99 4.07
C LEU A 271 30.40 -21.63 3.58
N HIS A 272 30.61 -20.42 3.07
CA HIS A 272 31.91 -19.97 2.57
C HIS A 272 32.41 -18.81 3.41
N ASN A 273 33.64 -18.93 3.92
CA ASN A 273 34.35 -17.85 4.58
C ASN A 273 34.72 -16.77 3.55
N VAL A 274 33.77 -15.88 3.27
CA VAL A 274 34.01 -14.69 2.44
C VAL A 274 34.68 -13.64 3.32
N CYS A 275 35.82 -13.11 2.88
CA CYS A 275 36.46 -11.98 3.55
C CYS A 275 35.56 -10.74 3.45
N GLN A 276 35.01 -10.29 4.57
CA GLN A 276 34.16 -9.12 4.64
C GLN A 276 35.01 -7.89 5.00
N PHE A 277 34.95 -6.86 4.16
CA PHE A 277 35.61 -5.59 4.41
C PHE A 277 34.56 -4.48 4.55
N MET A 278 34.47 -3.89 5.74
CA MET A 278 33.60 -2.73 5.98
C MET A 278 34.40 -1.44 5.88
N LYS A 279 33.97 -0.55 4.98
CA LYS A 279 34.57 0.78 4.82
C LYS A 279 33.61 1.86 5.27
N LYS A 280 34.03 2.67 6.24
CA LYS A 280 33.33 3.91 6.59
C LYS A 280 33.52 4.93 5.47
N ILE A 281 32.40 5.52 5.04
CA ILE A 281 32.35 6.63 4.09
C ILE A 281 31.81 7.83 4.86
N ASP A 282 32.56 8.92 4.86
CA ASP A 282 32.15 10.14 5.53
C ASP A 282 31.17 10.91 4.63
N ALA A 283 30.09 11.43 5.24
CA ALA A 283 29.08 12.23 4.59
C ALA A 283 28.69 13.38 5.52
N ASP A 284 28.54 14.59 4.96
CA ASP A 284 28.25 15.79 5.76
C ASP A 284 26.83 15.78 6.36
N SER A 285 25.93 14.98 5.80
CA SER A 285 24.56 14.80 6.29
C SER A 285 23.92 13.49 5.81
N MET A 286 22.84 13.06 6.46
CA MET A 286 22.05 11.89 6.06
C MET A 286 21.52 12.00 4.62
N GLN A 287 21.13 13.20 4.20
CA GLN A 287 20.62 13.47 2.85
C GLN A 287 21.71 13.32 1.78
N GLN A 288 22.96 13.66 2.12
CA GLN A 288 24.10 13.52 1.21
C GLN A 288 24.74 12.13 1.25
N ALA A 289 24.33 11.25 2.17
CA ALA A 289 24.93 9.94 2.34
C ALA A 289 24.84 9.08 1.07
N GLU A 290 23.70 9.08 0.36
CA GLU A 290 23.55 8.39 -0.93
C GLU A 290 24.53 8.92 -1.98
N HIS A 291 24.66 10.25 -2.07
CA HIS A 291 25.57 10.88 -3.02
C HIS A 291 27.03 10.61 -2.69
N ALA A 292 27.42 10.69 -1.41
CA ALA A 292 28.77 10.39 -0.95
C ALA A 292 29.15 8.92 -1.23
N ARG A 293 28.24 7.96 -1.01
CA ARG A 293 28.43 6.56 -1.39
C ARG A 293 28.65 6.40 -2.89
N PHE A 294 27.81 7.03 -3.69
CA PHE A 294 27.93 7.00 -5.15
C PHE A 294 29.25 7.62 -5.63
N GLU A 295 29.64 8.78 -5.09
CA GLU A 295 30.92 9.41 -5.43
C GLU A 295 32.11 8.52 -5.05
N TYR A 296 32.08 7.92 -3.87
CA TYR A 296 33.12 6.99 -3.44
C TYR A 296 33.20 5.79 -4.38
N PHE A 297 32.06 5.22 -4.76
CA PHE A 297 31.99 4.16 -5.76
C PHE A 297 32.63 4.60 -7.08
N ALA A 298 32.20 5.73 -7.63
CA ALA A 298 32.68 6.23 -8.92
C ALA A 298 34.20 6.54 -8.92
N LYS A 299 34.73 7.11 -7.84
CA LYS A 299 36.13 7.55 -7.74
C LYS A 299 37.09 6.43 -7.32
N LYS A 300 36.67 5.49 -6.47
CA LYS A 300 37.58 4.53 -5.82
C LYS A 300 37.29 3.08 -6.18
N ILE A 301 36.03 2.70 -6.28
CA ILE A 301 35.64 1.30 -6.51
C ILE A 301 35.58 1.00 -8.00
N PHE A 302 34.85 1.80 -8.79
CA PHE A 302 34.65 1.56 -10.21
C PHE A 302 35.95 1.43 -11.03
N PRO A 303 36.99 2.26 -10.84
CA PRO A 303 38.26 2.06 -11.53
C PRO A 303 38.89 0.70 -11.24
N ARG A 304 38.84 0.25 -9.98
CA ARG A 304 39.34 -1.08 -9.57
C ARG A 304 38.55 -2.21 -10.19
N ILE A 305 37.23 -2.05 -10.33
CA ILE A 305 36.37 -3.02 -11.01
C ILE A 305 36.74 -3.09 -12.49
N LYS A 306 36.90 -1.92 -13.13
CA LYS A 306 37.22 -1.81 -14.56
C LYS A 306 38.59 -2.41 -14.90
N ASP A 307 39.58 -2.21 -14.04
CA ASP A 307 40.94 -2.72 -14.23
C ASP A 307 41.09 -4.18 -13.75
N SER A 308 40.05 -4.74 -13.11
CA SER A 308 40.06 -6.12 -12.64
C SER A 308 39.88 -7.11 -13.78
N VAL A 309 40.65 -8.19 -13.74
CA VAL A 309 40.50 -9.36 -14.62
C VAL A 309 39.54 -10.39 -14.02
N GLN A 310 39.07 -10.15 -12.79
CA GLN A 310 38.12 -11.05 -12.12
C GLN A 310 36.75 -10.99 -12.82
N GLY A 311 35.99 -12.09 -12.73
CA GLY A 311 34.69 -12.25 -13.40
C GLY A 311 33.61 -11.27 -12.95
N GLY A 312 32.34 -11.61 -13.23
CA GLY A 312 31.20 -10.75 -12.91
C GLY A 312 31.16 -10.32 -11.44
N GLN A 313 30.94 -9.03 -11.19
CA GLN A 313 30.76 -8.48 -9.86
C GLN A 313 29.29 -8.17 -9.60
N MET A 314 28.79 -8.59 -8.44
CA MET A 314 27.43 -8.29 -8.00
C MET A 314 27.46 -7.12 -7.03
N ILE A 315 26.72 -6.06 -7.33
CA ILE A 315 26.60 -4.87 -6.50
C ILE A 315 25.19 -4.86 -5.90
N PHE A 316 25.10 -5.01 -4.58
CA PHE A 316 23.86 -4.87 -3.86
C PHE A 316 23.62 -3.41 -3.48
N MET A 317 22.39 -2.95 -3.64
CA MET A 317 21.95 -1.60 -3.27
C MET A 317 20.67 -1.69 -2.46
N SER A 318 20.52 -0.80 -1.49
CA SER A 318 19.35 -0.75 -0.61
C SER A 318 18.21 0.13 -1.14
N SER A 319 18.47 0.94 -2.18
CA SER A 319 17.53 1.93 -2.70
C SER A 319 17.48 1.95 -4.23
N ASN A 320 16.27 2.02 -4.80
CA ASN A 320 16.06 2.20 -6.24
C ASN A 320 16.61 3.53 -6.78
N ALA A 321 16.74 4.56 -5.93
CA ALA A 321 17.36 5.81 -6.33
C ALA A 321 18.85 5.61 -6.63
N GLU A 322 19.55 4.85 -5.79
CA GLU A 322 20.96 4.49 -6.00
C GLU A 322 21.14 3.65 -7.26
N LEU A 323 20.27 2.65 -7.48
CA LEU A 323 20.26 1.85 -8.71
C LEU A 323 20.12 2.71 -9.96
N THR A 324 19.22 3.69 -9.94
CA THR A 324 19.01 4.60 -11.07
C THR A 324 20.24 5.47 -11.35
N MET A 325 20.85 6.03 -10.29
CA MET A 325 22.08 6.82 -10.41
C MET A 325 23.25 5.98 -10.94
N LEU A 326 23.44 4.79 -10.38
CA LEU A 326 24.49 3.86 -10.79
C LEU A 326 24.30 3.39 -12.24
N SER A 327 23.09 3.01 -12.62
CA SER A 327 22.77 2.57 -13.98
C SER A 327 23.07 3.67 -15.00
N LYS A 328 22.73 4.92 -14.69
CA LYS A 328 23.05 6.07 -15.56
C LYS A 328 24.57 6.25 -15.71
N PHE A 329 25.32 6.09 -14.63
CA PHE A 329 26.78 6.18 -14.62
C PHE A 329 27.47 5.04 -15.37
N LEU A 330 27.01 3.80 -15.19
CA LEU A 330 27.56 2.65 -15.91
C LEU A 330 27.30 2.75 -17.42
N ARG A 331 26.11 3.23 -17.81
CA ARG A 331 25.79 3.54 -19.22
C ARG A 331 26.71 4.61 -19.80
N SER A 332 27.00 5.69 -19.05
CA SER A 332 27.90 6.75 -19.55
C SER A 332 29.34 6.26 -19.75
N HIS A 333 29.76 5.27 -18.97
CA HIS A 333 31.10 4.65 -19.09
C HIS A 333 31.13 3.44 -20.05
N LYS A 334 30.02 3.15 -20.76
CA LYS A 334 29.87 1.99 -21.66
C LYS A 334 30.23 0.65 -20.99
N ALA A 335 29.94 0.51 -19.69
CA ALA A 335 30.14 -0.76 -18.99
C ALA A 335 29.06 -1.78 -19.39
N SER A 336 29.43 -3.06 -19.47
CA SER A 336 28.46 -4.16 -19.58
C SER A 336 27.92 -4.46 -18.18
N PHE A 337 26.60 -4.36 -18.00
CA PHE A 337 25.95 -4.69 -16.74
C PHE A 337 24.56 -5.26 -16.99
N CYS A 338 24.15 -6.17 -16.12
CA CYS A 338 22.78 -6.68 -16.03
C CYS A 338 22.16 -6.13 -14.74
N ILE A 339 20.91 -5.69 -14.82
CA ILE A 339 20.13 -5.34 -13.65
C ILE A 339 19.32 -6.58 -13.28
N VAL A 340 19.59 -7.12 -12.11
CA VAL A 340 18.76 -8.16 -11.50
C VAL A 340 17.79 -7.43 -10.59
N ASN A 341 16.59 -7.15 -11.11
CA ASN A 341 15.45 -6.74 -10.31
C ASN A 341 14.55 -7.97 -10.21
N GLU A 342 14.25 -8.41 -8.99
CA GLU A 342 13.24 -9.45 -8.73
C GLU A 342 11.83 -8.89 -8.87
#